data_AF-A0A4Q9BIW4-F1
#
_entry.id   AF-A0A4Q9BIW4-F1
#
_cell.length_a   1.000
_cell.length_b   1.000
_cell.length_c   1.000
_cell.angle_alpha   90.00
_cell.angle_beta   90.00
_cell.angle_gamma   90.00
#
_symmetry.space_group_name_H-M   'P 1'
#
loop_
_entity.id
_entity.type
_entity.pdbx_description
1 polymer ?
#
loop_
_entity_poly.entity_id
_entity_poly.type
_entity_poly.pdbx_seq_one_letter_code
_entity_poly.pdbx_strand_id
1 'polypeptide(L)'
;MKKVVFLLLVSFYSFAQTGIGTTTPDASAKLDISSTTKGLLAPRMTAAQKTAISLPANGLLIYQTDGVTGFYVNTGTSASPAWLRVNTDWTKTGNDIAYTAGNVSTTGTLTGGNTSTSTISGFAANVGTITTAYNISASDNGKILQSTSATAITITIPTGLPTGFNCTVVQMGAGQLTFSGTYFNRGSFTKSASQYSIVSIIHLGSDKIIVSGEMSN
;
A
#
# COMPACT_ATOMS: atom_id res chain seq x y z
N MET A 1 34.97 -82.74 1.13
CA MET A 1 35.60 -81.41 1.06
C MET A 1 34.73 -80.42 1.84
N LYS A 2 35.17 -79.93 3.00
CA LYS A 2 34.39 -78.97 3.81
C LYS A 2 34.55 -77.58 3.20
N LYS A 3 33.48 -77.01 2.63
CA LYS A 3 33.47 -75.64 2.10
C LYS A 3 33.31 -74.67 3.27
N VAL A 4 34.35 -73.90 3.57
CA VAL A 4 34.27 -72.78 4.53
C VAL A 4 33.77 -71.57 3.75
N VAL A 5 32.60 -71.04 4.13
CA VAL A 5 32.02 -69.82 3.54
C VAL A 5 32.39 -68.65 4.45
N PHE A 6 33.11 -67.67 3.90
CA PHE A 6 33.47 -66.42 4.58
C PHE A 6 32.38 -65.38 4.31
N LEU A 7 31.67 -64.93 5.36
CA LEU A 7 30.61 -63.92 5.24
C LEU A 7 31.19 -62.54 5.53
N LEU A 8 31.25 -61.68 4.51
CA LEU A 8 31.69 -60.29 4.61
C LEU A 8 30.51 -59.42 5.09
N LEU A 9 30.61 -58.86 6.30
CA LEU A 9 29.62 -57.91 6.84
C LEU A 9 29.93 -56.50 6.34
N VAL A 10 29.17 -56.03 5.35
CA VAL A 10 29.23 -54.65 4.85
C VAL A 10 28.18 -53.83 5.60
N SER A 11 28.61 -52.81 6.36
CA SER A 11 27.70 -51.94 7.11
C SER A 11 27.19 -50.83 6.19
N PHE A 12 25.89 -50.84 5.87
CA PHE A 12 25.24 -49.77 5.12
C PHE A 12 24.66 -48.74 6.10
N TYR A 13 25.00 -47.46 5.93
CA TYR A 13 24.32 -46.37 6.64
C TYR A 13 22.92 -46.20 6.05
N SER A 14 21.88 -46.53 6.82
CA SER A 14 20.50 -46.19 6.46
C SER A 14 20.13 -44.83 7.05
N PHE A 15 19.66 -43.91 6.21
CA PHE A 15 19.09 -42.65 6.67
C PHE A 15 17.68 -42.90 7.21
N ALA A 16 17.48 -42.72 8.52
CA ALA A 16 16.16 -42.78 9.12
C ALA A 16 15.41 -41.46 8.85
N GLN A 17 14.53 -41.47 7.85
CA GLN A 17 13.56 -40.40 7.58
C GLN A 17 12.14 -40.96 7.81
N THR A 18 11.30 -40.18 8.49
CA THR A 18 9.94 -40.61 8.82
C THR A 18 9.00 -40.13 7.72
N GLY A 19 8.58 -41.05 6.86
CA GLY A 19 7.49 -40.81 5.90
C GLY A 19 6.16 -41.28 6.45
N ILE A 20 5.12 -40.46 6.34
CA ILE A 20 3.73 -40.85 6.59
C ILE A 20 2.94 -40.62 5.30
N GLY A 21 2.47 -41.69 4.68
CA GLY A 21 1.76 -41.61 3.40
C GLY A 21 2.67 -41.44 2.17
N THR A 22 3.99 -41.55 2.33
CA THR A 22 4.97 -41.58 1.24
C THR A 22 6.08 -42.61 1.53
N THR A 23 6.54 -43.32 0.50
CA THR A 23 7.71 -44.22 0.57
C THR A 23 9.01 -43.52 0.17
N THR A 24 8.91 -42.31 -0.36
CA THR A 24 10.03 -41.46 -0.77
C THR A 24 9.90 -40.09 -0.11
N PRO A 25 10.12 -39.97 1.21
CA PRO A 25 10.18 -38.68 1.88
C PRO A 25 11.17 -37.73 1.18
N ASP A 26 10.84 -36.44 1.15
CA ASP A 26 11.77 -35.42 0.71
C ASP A 26 13.10 -35.52 1.48
N ALA A 27 14.23 -35.52 0.76
CA ALA A 27 15.55 -35.72 1.36
C ALA A 27 15.95 -34.63 2.37
N SER A 28 15.30 -33.46 2.32
CA SER A 28 15.48 -32.38 3.29
C SER A 28 14.61 -32.50 4.54
N ALA A 29 13.65 -33.44 4.57
CA ALA A 29 12.69 -33.59 5.65
C ALA A 29 13.08 -34.69 6.65
N LYS A 30 12.95 -34.39 7.95
CA LYS A 30 12.99 -35.42 9.01
C LYS A 30 11.63 -36.10 9.22
N LEU A 31 10.56 -35.41 8.86
CA LEU A 31 9.19 -35.90 8.83
C LEU A 31 8.52 -35.35 7.57
N ASP A 32 8.08 -36.24 6.69
CA ASP A 32 7.32 -35.91 5.48
C ASP A 32 5.95 -36.58 5.57
N ILE A 33 4.89 -35.78 5.47
CA ILE A 33 3.51 -36.25 5.56
C ILE A 33 2.83 -35.91 4.24
N SER A 34 2.53 -36.95 3.45
CA SER A 34 1.86 -36.80 2.16
C SER A 34 0.44 -37.37 2.23
N SER A 35 -0.53 -36.55 1.84
CA SER A 35 -1.92 -36.96 1.65
C SER A 35 -2.63 -36.00 0.71
N THR A 36 -3.51 -36.53 -0.13
CA THR A 36 -4.39 -35.72 -0.99
C THR A 36 -5.75 -35.44 -0.35
N THR A 37 -6.08 -36.09 0.77
CA THR A 37 -7.41 -36.03 1.40
C THR A 37 -7.40 -35.78 2.91
N LYS A 38 -6.23 -35.82 3.56
CA LYS A 38 -6.07 -35.60 5.00
C LYS A 38 -5.02 -34.51 5.27
N GLY A 39 -5.11 -33.89 6.44
CA GLY A 39 -4.15 -32.89 6.90
C GLY A 39 -3.48 -33.28 8.21
N LEU A 40 -2.57 -32.42 8.68
CA LEU A 40 -1.97 -32.52 10.01
C LEU A 40 -2.81 -31.74 11.02
N LEU A 41 -3.25 -32.43 12.07
CA LEU A 41 -3.91 -31.78 13.20
C LEU A 41 -2.87 -31.47 14.27
N ALA A 42 -2.44 -30.20 14.33
CA ALA A 42 -1.55 -29.73 15.40
C ALA A 42 -2.22 -29.88 16.78
N PRO A 43 -1.45 -30.03 17.88
CA PRO A 43 -2.01 -30.12 19.22
C PRO A 43 -3.02 -29.01 19.52
N ARG A 44 -4.24 -29.40 19.91
CA ARG A 44 -5.36 -28.50 20.19
C ARG A 44 -5.49 -28.29 21.69
N MET A 45 -5.57 -27.05 22.13
CA MET A 45 -5.59 -26.72 23.56
C MET A 45 -6.24 -25.36 23.83
N THR A 46 -6.65 -25.12 25.07
CA THR A 46 -7.13 -23.80 25.51
C THR A 46 -6.01 -22.78 25.66
N ALA A 47 -6.33 -21.50 25.76
CA ALA A 47 -5.40 -20.41 26.03
C ALA A 47 -4.64 -20.66 27.34
N ALA A 48 -5.36 -21.11 28.38
CA ALA A 48 -4.76 -21.44 29.67
C ALA A 48 -3.76 -22.62 29.56
N GLN A 49 -4.12 -23.66 28.81
CA GLN A 49 -3.24 -24.81 28.56
C GLN A 49 -1.99 -24.41 27.74
N LYS A 50 -2.16 -23.57 26.71
CA LYS A 50 -1.04 -23.00 25.93
C LYS A 50 -0.07 -22.23 26.81
N THR A 51 -0.58 -21.38 27.71
CA THR A 51 0.27 -20.61 28.65
C THR A 51 0.92 -21.48 29.72
N ALA A 52 0.35 -22.66 30.01
CA ALA A 52 0.87 -23.61 30.99
C ALA A 52 1.94 -24.56 30.43
N ILE A 53 2.26 -24.51 29.12
CA ILE A 53 3.36 -25.30 28.56
C ILE A 53 4.67 -24.83 29.21
N SER A 54 5.34 -25.73 29.92
CA SER A 54 6.66 -25.46 30.51
C SER A 54 7.72 -25.46 29.43
N LEU A 55 8.55 -24.41 29.40
CA LEU A 55 9.69 -24.24 28.48
C LEU A 55 9.36 -24.59 27.01
N PRO A 56 8.32 -24.00 26.40
CA PRO A 56 7.95 -24.33 25.02
C PRO A 56 9.12 -23.99 24.07
N ALA A 57 9.42 -24.86 23.13
CA ALA A 57 10.46 -24.58 22.13
C ALA A 57 10.11 -23.32 21.31
N ASN A 58 11.13 -22.60 20.86
CA ASN A 58 10.95 -21.62 19.78
C ASN A 58 10.46 -22.38 18.52
N GLY A 59 9.45 -21.84 17.85
CA GLY A 59 8.80 -22.50 16.71
C GLY A 59 7.74 -23.53 17.07
N LEU A 60 7.43 -23.76 18.35
CA LEU A 60 6.37 -24.68 18.75
C LEU A 60 5.01 -24.21 18.22
N LEU A 61 4.41 -25.02 17.33
CA LEU A 61 3.11 -24.76 16.71
C LEU A 61 2.00 -25.49 17.46
N ILE A 62 0.94 -24.76 17.83
CA ILE A 62 -0.27 -25.30 18.45
C ILE A 62 -1.51 -24.68 17.80
N TYR A 63 -2.68 -25.26 18.05
CA TYR A 63 -3.96 -24.65 17.73
C TYR A 63 -4.74 -24.31 19.01
N GLN A 64 -5.05 -23.04 19.22
CA GLN A 64 -5.85 -22.60 20.37
C GLN A 64 -7.34 -22.72 20.08
N THR A 65 -8.09 -23.36 20.97
CA THR A 65 -9.52 -23.71 20.77
C THR A 65 -10.52 -22.76 21.43
N ASP A 66 -10.08 -21.84 22.29
CA ASP A 66 -10.90 -20.83 22.96
C ASP A 66 -10.25 -19.43 22.89
N GLY A 67 -10.94 -18.42 23.41
CA GLY A 67 -10.53 -17.01 23.29
C GLY A 67 -10.39 -16.59 21.82
N VAL A 68 -9.25 -16.00 21.45
CA VAL A 68 -8.90 -15.76 20.05
C VAL A 68 -8.38 -17.07 19.45
N THR A 69 -9.22 -17.77 18.71
CA THR A 69 -8.89 -19.08 18.14
C THR A 69 -7.95 -18.96 16.93
N GLY A 70 -7.13 -20.00 16.73
CA GLY A 70 -6.24 -20.10 15.58
C GLY A 70 -4.94 -20.83 15.86
N PHE A 71 -4.08 -20.89 14.84
CA PHE A 71 -2.73 -21.38 15.01
C PHE A 71 -1.89 -20.35 15.77
N TYR A 72 -1.07 -20.83 16.70
CA TYR A 72 -0.11 -20.03 17.43
C TYR A 72 1.27 -20.67 17.35
N VAL A 73 2.29 -19.85 17.19
CA VAL A 73 3.69 -20.26 17.25
C VAL A 73 4.39 -19.50 18.37
N ASN A 74 5.22 -20.19 19.16
CA ASN A 74 6.11 -19.50 20.09
C ASN A 74 7.27 -18.86 19.30
N THR A 75 7.29 -17.53 19.20
CA THR A 75 8.39 -16.79 18.57
C THR A 75 9.42 -16.30 19.59
N GLY A 76 9.14 -16.46 20.88
CA GLY A 76 10.05 -16.14 21.98
C GLY A 76 11.05 -17.26 22.28
N THR A 77 11.72 -17.16 23.42
CA THR A 77 12.60 -18.23 23.91
C THR A 77 11.81 -19.21 24.78
N SER A 78 12.40 -20.36 25.14
CA SER A 78 11.74 -21.28 26.05
C SER A 78 11.59 -20.72 27.47
N ALA A 79 12.51 -19.87 27.93
CA ALA A 79 12.41 -19.21 29.23
C ALA A 79 11.44 -18.02 29.23
N SER A 80 11.18 -17.42 28.07
CA SER A 80 10.26 -16.29 27.90
C SER A 80 9.46 -16.47 26.60
N PRO A 81 8.38 -17.28 26.65
CA PRO A 81 7.59 -17.56 25.45
C PRO A 81 6.81 -16.33 25.00
N ALA A 82 6.77 -16.12 23.69
CA ALA A 82 5.97 -15.09 23.03
C ALA A 82 5.06 -15.77 22.00
N TRP A 83 3.78 -15.91 22.35
CA TRP A 83 2.81 -16.60 21.50
C TRP A 83 2.26 -15.66 20.43
N LEU A 84 2.71 -15.83 19.19
CA LEU A 84 2.19 -15.12 18.03
C LEU A 84 1.11 -15.96 17.35
N ARG A 85 -0.05 -15.35 17.09
CA ARG A 85 -1.09 -15.97 16.27
C ARG A 85 -0.65 -15.94 14.81
N VAL A 86 -0.67 -17.10 14.15
CA VAL A 86 -0.41 -17.23 12.72
C VAL A 86 -1.72 -17.03 11.99
N ASN A 87 -2.06 -15.77 11.74
CA ASN A 87 -3.19 -15.41 10.91
C ASN A 87 -2.88 -14.13 10.14
N THR A 88 -3.50 -13.95 8.98
CA THR A 88 -3.67 -12.60 8.44
C THR A 88 -4.91 -12.01 9.10
N ASP A 89 -4.76 -10.98 9.93
CA ASP A 89 -5.90 -10.14 10.33
C ASP A 89 -6.51 -9.42 9.10
N TRP A 90 -5.83 -9.53 7.97
CA TRP A 90 -6.22 -9.03 6.66
C TRP A 90 -6.83 -10.17 5.85
N THR A 91 -8.12 -10.06 5.55
CA THR A 91 -8.75 -10.89 4.51
C THR A 91 -8.23 -10.42 3.16
N LYS A 92 -7.19 -11.07 2.63
CA LYS A 92 -6.63 -10.73 1.32
C LYS A 92 -7.71 -10.94 0.25
N THR A 93 -8.32 -9.85 -0.21
CA THR A 93 -9.13 -9.82 -1.43
C THR A 93 -8.30 -9.08 -2.48
N GLY A 94 -7.39 -9.79 -3.16
CA GLY A 94 -6.51 -9.19 -4.19
C GLY A 94 -5.16 -8.62 -3.70
N ASN A 95 -4.53 -7.74 -4.50
CA ASN A 95 -3.18 -7.17 -4.29
C ASN A 95 -3.16 -5.67 -3.91
N ASP A 96 -4.31 -5.05 -3.65
CA ASP A 96 -4.46 -3.59 -3.79
C ASP A 96 -4.30 -2.74 -2.52
N ILE A 97 -3.93 -3.31 -1.37
CA ILE A 97 -3.63 -2.55 -0.13
C ILE A 97 -2.38 -3.09 0.56
N ALA A 98 -1.38 -2.24 0.79
CA ALA A 98 -0.12 -2.55 1.47
C ALA A 98 0.16 -1.63 2.65
N TYR A 99 0.86 -2.13 3.68
CA TYR A 99 1.38 -1.32 4.79
C TYR A 99 2.91 -1.37 4.77
N THR A 100 3.58 -0.23 4.72
CA THR A 100 5.05 -0.13 4.72
C THR A 100 5.51 1.07 5.51
N ALA A 101 6.31 0.83 6.56
CA ALA A 101 6.93 1.86 7.39
C ALA A 101 5.96 2.93 7.94
N GLY A 102 4.79 2.51 8.42
CA GLY A 102 3.78 3.45 8.95
C GLY A 102 2.72 3.88 7.95
N ASN A 103 2.92 3.64 6.66
CA ASN A 103 2.04 4.14 5.60
C ASN A 103 1.18 3.03 5.00
N VAL A 104 -0.07 3.35 4.64
CA VAL A 104 -0.96 2.49 3.85
C VAL A 104 -0.97 2.98 2.40
N SER A 105 -0.70 2.11 1.44
CA SER A 105 -0.67 2.42 0.00
C SER A 105 -1.58 1.50 -0.81
N THR A 106 -2.08 1.99 -1.96
CA THR A 106 -2.90 1.24 -2.91
C THR A 106 -2.33 1.37 -4.32
N THR A 107 -2.35 0.29 -5.11
CA THR A 107 -1.81 0.26 -6.49
C THR A 107 -2.88 0.39 -7.60
N GLY A 108 -4.17 0.45 -7.24
CA GLY A 108 -5.31 0.62 -8.16
C GLY A 108 -6.12 1.91 -7.92
N THR A 109 -7.20 2.11 -8.70
CA THR A 109 -8.15 3.21 -8.50
C THR A 109 -9.04 2.95 -7.28
N LEU A 110 -9.20 3.94 -6.40
CA LEU A 110 -10.21 3.91 -5.34
C LEU A 110 -11.58 4.26 -5.94
N THR A 111 -12.31 3.26 -6.42
CA THR A 111 -13.67 3.45 -6.98
C THR A 111 -14.68 3.66 -5.85
N GLY A 112 -15.34 4.83 -5.80
CA GLY A 112 -16.29 5.21 -4.75
C GLY A 112 -15.99 6.54 -4.02
N GLY A 113 -14.96 7.27 -4.42
CA GLY A 113 -14.53 8.53 -3.78
C GLY A 113 -15.42 9.76 -4.00
N ASN A 114 -16.59 9.65 -4.63
CA ASN A 114 -17.48 10.80 -4.83
C ASN A 114 -18.96 10.40 -4.70
N THR A 115 -19.36 9.99 -3.50
CA THR A 115 -20.73 10.12 -3.01
C THR A 115 -20.67 10.93 -1.72
N SER A 116 -21.70 11.73 -1.41
CA SER A 116 -21.73 12.69 -0.29
C SER A 116 -21.57 12.07 1.11
N THR A 117 -21.32 10.76 1.20
CA THR A 117 -21.18 9.98 2.44
C THR A 117 -19.90 9.12 2.49
N SER A 118 -18.94 9.31 1.58
CA SER A 118 -17.67 8.55 1.62
C SER A 118 -16.71 9.04 2.72
N THR A 119 -16.11 8.10 3.46
CA THR A 119 -15.20 8.34 4.61
C THR A 119 -13.72 8.47 4.25
N ILE A 120 -13.36 8.55 2.97
CA ILE A 120 -12.06 9.12 2.57
C ILE A 120 -12.17 10.64 2.69
N SER A 121 -12.02 11.10 3.92
CA SER A 121 -11.96 12.48 4.37
C SER A 121 -10.51 12.79 4.77
N GLY A 122 -10.00 13.97 4.44
CA GLY A 122 -8.64 14.40 4.85
C GLY A 122 -7.67 14.79 3.74
N PHE A 123 -8.03 14.67 2.46
CA PHE A 123 -7.28 15.36 1.40
C PHE A 123 -7.78 16.80 1.30
N ALA A 124 -7.19 17.69 2.11
CA ALA A 124 -7.27 19.12 1.81
C ALA A 124 -6.59 19.39 0.47
N ALA A 125 -7.07 20.37 -0.29
CA ALA A 125 -6.29 20.88 -1.42
C ALA A 125 -4.94 21.37 -0.87
N ASN A 126 -3.84 20.82 -1.40
CA ASN A 126 -2.52 21.32 -1.00
C ASN A 126 -2.40 22.77 -1.47
N VAL A 127 -2.07 23.67 -0.55
CA VAL A 127 -1.89 25.09 -0.83
C VAL A 127 -0.42 25.35 -1.13
N GLY A 128 -0.10 25.61 -2.40
CA GLY A 128 1.22 26.05 -2.84
C GLY A 128 1.32 27.56 -2.83
N THR A 129 2.40 28.14 -2.29
CA THR A 129 2.66 29.58 -2.39
C THR A 129 3.62 29.87 -3.54
N ILE A 130 3.30 30.86 -4.37
CA ILE A 130 4.16 31.35 -5.45
C ILE A 130 4.42 32.85 -5.27
N THR A 131 5.65 33.30 -5.55
CA THR A 131 6.07 34.71 -5.38
C THR A 131 6.65 35.31 -6.66
N THR A 132 6.97 34.49 -7.64
CA THR A 132 7.54 34.83 -8.95
C THR A 132 6.73 34.17 -10.06
N ALA A 133 7.10 34.41 -11.32
CA ALA A 133 6.50 33.71 -12.46
C ALA A 133 6.54 32.19 -12.27
N TYR A 134 5.45 31.52 -12.62
CA TYR A 134 5.24 30.10 -12.30
C TYR A 134 4.74 29.33 -13.53
N ASN A 135 5.33 28.16 -13.77
CA ASN A 135 4.88 27.24 -14.80
C ASN A 135 4.00 26.17 -14.15
N ILE A 136 2.73 26.11 -14.55
CA ILE A 136 1.81 25.06 -14.11
C ILE A 136 2.36 23.71 -14.55
N SER A 137 2.24 22.69 -13.69
CA SER A 137 2.71 21.33 -13.96
C SER A 137 1.61 20.31 -13.64
N ALA A 138 1.75 19.08 -14.14
CA ALA A 138 0.85 17.99 -13.76
C ALA A 138 0.81 17.73 -12.24
N SER A 139 1.86 18.12 -11.50
CA SER A 139 1.90 18.00 -10.04
C SER A 139 0.95 18.97 -9.32
N ASP A 140 0.45 20.00 -10.00
CA ASP A 140 -0.46 21.00 -9.42
C ASP A 140 -1.93 20.61 -9.52
N ASN A 141 -2.20 19.43 -10.09
CA ASN A 141 -3.53 18.87 -10.16
C ASN A 141 -4.12 18.69 -8.75
N GLY A 142 -5.31 19.26 -8.52
CA GLY A 142 -5.98 19.27 -7.23
C GLY A 142 -5.41 20.28 -6.20
N LYS A 143 -4.43 21.11 -6.57
CA LYS A 143 -3.86 22.15 -5.67
C LYS A 143 -4.61 23.48 -5.75
N ILE A 144 -4.43 24.27 -4.69
CA ILE A 144 -4.64 25.72 -4.70
C ILE A 144 -3.26 26.38 -4.74
N LEU A 145 -3.00 27.21 -5.74
CA LEU A 145 -1.80 28.05 -5.80
C LEU A 145 -2.16 29.47 -5.37
N GLN A 146 -1.56 29.94 -4.28
CA GLN A 146 -1.71 31.32 -3.84
C GLN A 146 -0.49 32.14 -4.25
N SER A 147 -0.70 33.19 -5.06
CA SER A 147 0.34 34.16 -5.35
C SER A 147 0.37 35.21 -4.26
N THR A 148 1.47 35.32 -3.52
CA THR A 148 1.70 36.40 -2.55
C THR A 148 2.56 37.52 -3.13
N SER A 149 2.83 37.49 -4.45
CA SER A 149 3.70 38.47 -5.10
C SER A 149 3.13 39.89 -5.02
N ALA A 150 4.00 40.86 -4.70
CA ALA A 150 3.65 42.28 -4.71
C ALA A 150 3.69 42.89 -6.13
N THR A 151 4.38 42.22 -7.06
CA THR A 151 4.55 42.67 -8.45
C THR A 151 3.83 41.71 -9.40
N ALA A 152 3.46 42.19 -10.59
CA ALA A 152 2.80 41.36 -11.58
C ALA A 152 3.67 40.14 -11.95
N ILE A 153 3.05 38.96 -12.01
CA ILE A 153 3.70 37.71 -12.40
C ILE A 153 2.92 37.00 -13.49
N THR A 154 3.63 36.18 -14.27
CA THR A 154 3.01 35.33 -15.29
C THR A 154 2.84 33.91 -14.78
N ILE A 155 1.65 33.36 -14.96
CA ILE A 155 1.30 31.96 -14.74
C ILE A 155 1.21 31.31 -16.12
N THR A 156 2.18 30.46 -16.44
CA THR A 156 2.27 29.79 -17.75
C THR A 156 1.57 28.46 -17.69
N ILE A 157 0.61 28.26 -18.58
CA ILE A 157 -0.13 27.00 -18.74
C ILE A 157 0.50 26.22 -19.90
N PRO A 158 1.18 25.08 -19.65
CA PRO A 158 1.79 24.29 -20.70
C PRO A 158 0.75 23.44 -21.46
N THR A 159 1.17 22.91 -22.61
CA THR A 159 0.49 21.79 -23.29
C THR A 159 0.77 20.47 -22.57
N GLY A 160 -0.11 19.48 -22.74
CA GLY A 160 0.14 18.12 -22.22
C GLY A 160 -0.20 17.92 -20.73
N LEU A 161 -1.02 18.79 -20.16
CA LEU A 161 -1.64 18.54 -18.85
C LEU A 161 -2.60 17.33 -18.94
N PRO A 162 -2.72 16.52 -17.88
CA PRO A 162 -3.58 15.33 -17.93
C PRO A 162 -5.06 15.71 -18.09
N THR A 163 -5.82 14.82 -18.75
CA THR A 163 -7.29 14.96 -18.80
C THR A 163 -7.86 14.92 -17.38
N GLY A 164 -8.72 15.89 -17.04
CA GLY A 164 -9.24 16.06 -15.69
C GLY A 164 -8.34 16.90 -14.78
N PHE A 165 -7.26 17.50 -15.29
CA PHE A 165 -6.47 18.46 -14.52
C PHE A 165 -7.35 19.61 -14.02
N ASN A 166 -7.26 19.93 -12.73
CA ASN A 166 -7.89 21.08 -12.12
C ASN A 166 -6.93 21.77 -11.15
N CYS A 167 -6.76 23.09 -11.26
CA CYS A 167 -5.95 23.88 -10.34
C CYS A 167 -6.63 25.24 -10.11
N THR A 168 -6.70 25.67 -8.86
CA THR A 168 -7.19 27.01 -8.51
C THR A 168 -6.00 27.91 -8.21
N VAL A 169 -5.96 29.08 -8.81
CA VAL A 169 -4.96 30.12 -8.57
C VAL A 169 -5.62 31.32 -7.91
N VAL A 170 -5.07 31.79 -6.79
CA VAL A 170 -5.60 32.91 -6.00
C VAL A 170 -4.58 34.03 -5.94
N GLN A 171 -4.98 35.25 -6.31
CA GLN A 171 -4.12 36.42 -6.21
C GLN A 171 -4.15 37.00 -4.78
N MET A 172 -3.36 36.48 -3.85
CA MET A 172 -3.29 37.01 -2.48
C MET A 172 -2.53 38.34 -2.40
N GLY A 173 -1.48 38.50 -3.21
CA GLY A 173 -0.65 39.71 -3.27
C GLY A 173 -1.20 40.79 -4.22
N ALA A 174 -0.63 42.00 -4.14
CA ALA A 174 -1.02 43.11 -5.02
C ALA A 174 -0.63 42.90 -6.50
N GLY A 175 0.29 41.95 -6.76
CA GLY A 175 0.75 41.61 -8.08
C GLY A 175 -0.31 40.92 -8.93
N GLN A 176 -0.74 41.56 -10.01
CA GLN A 176 -1.69 40.98 -10.96
C GLN A 176 -1.11 39.73 -11.62
N LEU A 177 -1.93 38.68 -11.74
CA LEU A 177 -1.55 37.43 -12.38
C LEU A 177 -1.92 37.50 -13.85
N THR A 178 -0.94 37.33 -14.73
CA THR A 178 -1.17 37.17 -16.18
C THR A 178 -1.13 35.69 -16.52
N PHE A 179 -2.17 35.16 -17.15
CA PHE A 179 -2.27 33.78 -17.59
C PHE A 179 -1.82 33.67 -19.05
N SER A 180 -0.79 32.88 -19.32
CA SER A 180 -0.26 32.63 -20.66
C SER A 180 -0.41 31.17 -21.05
N GLY A 181 -0.34 30.89 -22.35
CA GLY A 181 -0.60 29.57 -22.94
C GLY A 181 -1.83 29.56 -23.84
N THR A 182 -2.26 28.37 -24.27
CA THR A 182 -3.47 28.21 -25.09
C THR A 182 -4.61 27.76 -24.20
N TYR A 183 -5.65 28.58 -24.07
CA TYR A 183 -6.84 28.28 -23.29
C TYR A 183 -8.04 29.04 -23.81
N PHE A 184 -9.22 28.56 -23.44
CA PHE A 184 -10.50 29.20 -23.73
C PHE A 184 -11.01 29.90 -22.48
N ASN A 185 -11.53 31.12 -22.66
CA ASN A 185 -12.34 31.80 -21.65
C ASN A 185 -13.34 32.72 -22.34
N ARG A 186 -14.49 32.97 -21.70
CA ARG A 186 -15.60 33.72 -22.32
C ARG A 186 -15.24 35.16 -22.67
N GLY A 187 -14.43 35.81 -21.83
CA GLY A 187 -14.11 37.24 -21.96
C GLY A 187 -12.86 37.54 -22.78
N SER A 188 -12.17 36.52 -23.31
CA SER A 188 -10.79 36.65 -23.80
C SER A 188 -9.88 37.39 -22.80
N PHE A 189 -10.12 37.18 -21.52
CA PHE A 189 -9.36 37.76 -20.43
C PHE A 189 -8.04 37.03 -20.25
N THR A 190 -7.00 37.78 -19.94
CA THR A 190 -5.64 37.26 -19.77
C THR A 190 -5.09 37.48 -18.38
N LYS A 191 -5.80 38.21 -17.51
CA LYS A 191 -5.32 38.57 -16.18
C LYS A 191 -6.35 38.29 -15.11
N SER A 192 -5.92 38.16 -13.87
CA SER A 192 -6.82 38.27 -12.71
C SER A 192 -7.35 39.69 -12.57
N ALA A 193 -8.60 39.83 -12.10
CA ALA A 193 -9.30 41.10 -12.05
C ALA A 193 -8.71 42.07 -11.01
N SER A 194 -8.45 41.58 -9.80
CA SER A 194 -7.89 42.35 -8.70
C SER A 194 -7.24 41.46 -7.63
N GLN A 195 -6.73 42.07 -6.56
CA GLN A 195 -6.36 41.32 -5.37
C GLN A 195 -7.55 40.50 -4.85
N TYR A 196 -7.26 39.30 -4.36
CA TYR A 196 -8.17 38.24 -3.95
C TYR A 196 -8.97 37.57 -5.06
N SER A 197 -8.71 37.90 -6.33
CA SER A 197 -9.33 37.20 -7.45
C SER A 197 -8.97 35.72 -7.47
N ILE A 198 -9.99 34.91 -7.70
CA ILE A 198 -9.87 33.46 -7.85
C ILE A 198 -10.02 33.09 -9.33
N VAL A 199 -9.06 32.32 -9.85
CA VAL A 199 -9.06 31.82 -11.22
C VAL A 199 -8.85 30.31 -11.21
N SER A 200 -9.71 29.56 -11.88
CA SER A 200 -9.58 28.11 -12.05
C SER A 200 -9.06 27.76 -13.43
N ILE A 201 -8.17 26.78 -13.49
CA ILE A 201 -7.62 26.16 -14.70
C ILE A 201 -8.15 24.73 -14.73
N ILE A 202 -8.92 24.38 -15.77
CA ILE A 202 -9.57 23.07 -15.91
C ILE A 202 -9.26 22.50 -17.29
N HIS A 203 -8.75 21.27 -17.36
CA HIS A 203 -8.45 20.56 -18.60
C HIS A 203 -9.47 19.46 -18.88
N LEU A 204 -10.27 19.62 -19.94
CA LEU A 204 -11.37 18.72 -20.30
C LEU A 204 -10.97 17.61 -21.29
N GLY A 205 -9.71 17.53 -21.69
CA GLY A 205 -9.17 16.55 -22.64
C GLY A 205 -8.83 17.17 -24.01
N SER A 206 -7.88 16.57 -24.73
CA SER A 206 -7.39 17.06 -26.03
C SER A 206 -6.95 18.55 -26.00
N ASP A 207 -6.22 18.96 -24.95
CA ASP A 207 -5.77 20.34 -24.70
C ASP A 207 -6.90 21.40 -24.66
N LYS A 208 -8.14 20.98 -24.41
CA LYS A 208 -9.27 21.89 -24.13
C LYS A 208 -9.18 22.42 -22.70
N ILE A 209 -8.34 23.44 -22.53
CA ILE A 209 -8.13 24.11 -21.25
C ILE A 209 -9.10 25.29 -21.12
N ILE A 210 -9.90 25.28 -20.06
CA ILE A 210 -10.72 26.42 -19.65
C ILE A 210 -9.98 27.15 -18.53
N VAL A 211 -9.78 28.45 -18.69
CA VAL A 211 -9.32 29.34 -17.61
C VAL A 211 -10.46 30.29 -17.33
N SER A 212 -10.98 30.30 -16.11
CA SER A 212 -12.16 31.11 -15.79
C SER A 212 -12.19 31.49 -14.33
N GLY A 213 -12.84 32.61 -14.03
CA GLY A 213 -12.97 33.14 -12.68
C GLY A 213 -13.08 34.66 -12.74
N GLU A 214 -12.55 35.31 -11.72
CA GLU A 214 -12.50 36.77 -11.64
C GLU A 214 -11.32 37.28 -12.47
N MET A 215 -11.55 37.46 -13.76
CA MET A 215 -10.53 37.82 -14.75
C MET A 215 -10.84 39.16 -15.45
N SER A 216 -9.80 39.81 -15.98
CA SER A 216 -9.85 41.06 -16.73
C SER A 216 -8.74 41.14 -17.80
N ASN A 217 -8.63 42.28 -18.50
CA ASN A 217 -7.55 42.62 -19.43
C ASN A 217 -6.88 43.93 -19.03
#